data_AF-A0A165R122-F1
#
_entry.id   AF-A0A165R122-F1
#
_cell.length_a   1.000
_cell.length_b   1.000
_cell.length_c   1.000
_cell.angle_alpha   90.00
_cell.angle_beta   90.00
_cell.angle_gamma   90.00
#
_symmetry.space_group_name_H-M   'P 1'
#
loop_
_entity.id
_entity.type
_entity.pdbx_description
1 polymer ?
#
loop_
_entity_poly.entity_id
_entity_poly.type
_entity_poly.pdbx_seq_one_letter_code
_entity_poly.pdbx_strand_id
1 'polypeptide(L)'
;MEWILLALSEDQARSANSRGLRAVAINRDTLRTAYCEIPPRKLLDEVESGHWDLVIMSPEMLKSQAVHEKMKSIKFRDLLRFVGIDEFHLIHKHGDNFRPEYQAIGDFRACLSASVHWIAATATPPTGPSLIKESQRTTQL
;
A
#
# COMPACT_ATOMS: atom_id res chain seq x y z
N MET A 1 11.08 -14.68 3.33
CA MET A 1 10.03 -14.15 2.41
C MET A 1 9.92 -12.63 2.43
N GLU A 2 10.12 -11.94 3.57
CA GLU A 2 10.07 -10.46 3.63
C GLU A 2 11.04 -9.76 2.66
N TRP A 3 12.24 -10.31 2.47
CA TRP A 3 13.24 -9.77 1.53
C TRP A 3 12.76 -9.68 0.07
N ILE A 4 11.88 -10.59 -0.37
CA ILE A 4 11.35 -10.60 -1.74
C ILE A 4 10.39 -9.42 -1.94
N LEU A 5 9.58 -9.12 -0.93
CA LEU A 5 8.58 -8.04 -1.00
C LEU A 5 9.24 -6.65 -0.91
N LEU A 6 10.31 -6.53 -0.13
CA LEU A 6 11.11 -5.29 -0.06
C LEU A 6 11.74 -4.98 -1.43
N ALA A 7 12.47 -5.93 -2.00
CA ALA A 7 13.10 -5.77 -3.31
C ALA A 7 12.08 -5.49 -4.42
N LEU A 8 10.93 -6.18 -4.40
CA LEU A 8 9.86 -5.96 -5.37
C LEU A 8 9.30 -4.54 -5.32
N SER A 9 9.05 -3.99 -4.13
CA SER A 9 8.53 -2.63 -3.97
C SER A 9 9.47 -1.58 -4.55
N GLU A 10 10.78 -1.76 -4.37
CA GLU A 10 11.81 -0.88 -4.93
C GLU A 10 11.93 -1.04 -6.45
N ASP A 11 11.85 -2.25 -6.98
CA ASP A 11 11.86 -2.50 -8.42
C ASP A 11 10.65 -1.90 -9.13
N GLN A 12 9.46 -2.01 -8.52
CA GLN A 12 8.25 -1.36 -9.02
C GLN A 12 8.40 0.17 -9.02
N ALA A 13 8.96 0.75 -7.95
CA ALA A 13 9.23 2.19 -7.90
C ALA A 13 10.26 2.61 -8.97
N ARG A 14 11.35 1.85 -9.14
CA ARG A 14 12.35 2.09 -10.20
C ARG A 14 11.73 2.04 -11.60
N SER A 15 10.87 1.05 -11.85
CA SER A 15 10.15 0.89 -13.13
C SER A 15 9.17 2.03 -13.40
N ALA A 16 8.47 2.53 -12.37
CA ALA A 16 7.60 3.70 -12.51
C ALA A 16 8.41 4.99 -12.78
N ASN A 17 9.55 5.17 -12.09
CA ASN A 17 10.45 6.29 -12.32
C ASN A 17 11.03 6.30 -13.74
N SER A 18 11.39 5.15 -14.30
CA SER A 18 11.89 5.07 -15.69
C SER A 18 10.83 5.45 -16.74
N ARG A 19 9.55 5.47 -16.36
CA ARG A 19 8.41 5.91 -17.18
C ARG A 19 7.98 7.35 -16.89
N GLY A 20 8.74 8.09 -16.08
CA GLY A 20 8.51 9.51 -15.81
C GLY A 20 7.57 9.82 -14.64
N LEU A 21 7.15 8.82 -13.86
CA LEU A 21 6.39 9.05 -12.63
C LEU A 21 7.34 9.31 -11.46
N ARG A 22 7.02 10.23 -10.55
CA ARG A 22 7.75 10.36 -9.28
C ARG A 22 7.26 9.25 -8.35
N ALA A 23 7.99 8.14 -8.30
CA ALA A 23 7.61 6.97 -7.51
C ALA A 23 8.59 6.70 -6.36
N VAL A 24 8.05 6.32 -5.19
CA VAL A 24 8.84 5.95 -4.01
C VAL A 24 8.34 4.64 -3.40
N ALA A 25 9.28 3.80 -2.98
CA ALA A 25 9.00 2.63 -2.16
C ALA A 25 9.11 3.00 -0.67
N ILE A 26 8.05 2.76 0.11
CA ILE A 26 8.03 2.99 1.56
C ILE A 26 8.06 1.65 2.28
N ASN A 27 9.21 1.37 2.88
CA ASN A 27 9.43 0.22 3.75
C ASN A 27 10.39 0.62 4.88
N ARG A 28 10.67 -0.30 5.81
CA ARG A 28 11.53 -0.01 6.97
C ARG A 28 12.94 0.44 6.56
N ASP A 29 13.51 -0.20 5.53
CA ASP A 29 14.87 0.10 5.08
C ASP A 29 14.93 1.42 4.32
N THR A 30 13.97 1.71 3.43
CA THR A 30 13.93 2.99 2.71
C THR A 30 13.69 4.17 3.64
N LEU A 31 12.82 4.02 4.65
CA LEU A 31 12.63 5.03 5.68
C LEU A 31 13.90 5.27 6.51
N ARG A 32 14.60 4.20 6.92
CA ARG A 32 15.85 4.31 7.66
C ARG A 32 16.93 5.00 6.83
N THR A 33 17.13 4.55 5.59
CA THR A 33 18.13 5.11 4.68
C THR A 33 17.89 6.59 4.44
N ALA A 34 16.66 6.99 4.13
CA ALA A 34 16.30 8.38 3.91
C ALA A 34 16.54 9.26 5.16
N TYR A 35 16.28 8.72 6.35
CA TYR A 35 16.55 9.43 7.60
C TYR A 35 18.05 9.60 7.90
N CYS A 36 18.90 8.70 7.37
CA CYS A 36 20.35 8.78 7.52
C CYS A 36 21.04 9.69 6.49
N GLU A 37 20.32 10.20 5.48
CA GLU A 37 20.86 11.16 4.50
C GLU A 37 21.19 12.51 5.15
N ILE A 38 22.01 13.33 4.48
CA ILE A 38 22.40 14.68 4.94
C ILE A 38 22.06 15.70 3.83
N PRO A 39 21.03 16.55 3.99
CA PRO A 39 20.10 16.60 5.13
C PRO A 39 19.15 15.38 5.19
N PRO A 40 18.61 15.04 6.38
CA PRO A 40 17.74 13.89 6.54
C PRO A 40 16.42 14.11 5.80
N ARG A 41 16.02 13.10 5.04
CA ARG A 41 14.75 13.10 4.32
C ARG A 41 13.67 12.46 5.15
N LYS A 42 12.47 13.06 5.10
CA LYS A 42 11.28 12.54 5.78
C LYS A 42 10.28 12.08 4.73
N LEU A 43 10.47 10.87 4.21
CA LEU A 43 9.69 10.38 3.07
C LEU A 43 8.17 10.47 3.30
N LEU A 44 7.69 10.19 4.51
CA LEU A 44 6.27 10.30 4.83
C LEU A 44 5.74 11.76 4.79
N ASP A 45 6.59 12.74 5.11
CA ASP A 45 6.25 14.17 4.97
C ASP A 45 6.29 14.58 3.50
N GLU A 46 7.20 14.02 2.71
CA GLU A 46 7.25 14.21 1.25
C GLU A 46 5.98 13.65 0.59
N VAL A 47 5.51 12.48 1.02
CA VAL A 47 4.22 11.92 0.57
C VAL A 47 3.09 12.87 0.91
N GLU A 48 2.97 13.31 2.16
CA GLU A 48 1.90 14.23 2.59
C GLU A 48 1.93 15.59 1.87
N SER A 49 3.11 16.04 1.43
CA SER A 49 3.26 17.28 0.67
C SER A 49 2.96 17.15 -0.83
N GLY A 50 2.67 15.94 -1.33
CA GLY A 50 2.38 15.69 -2.74
C GLY A 50 3.63 15.66 -3.63
N HIS A 51 4.80 15.35 -3.04
CA HIS A 51 6.06 15.24 -3.79
C HIS A 51 6.06 14.02 -4.73
N TRP A 52 5.28 12.99 -4.42
CA TRP A 52 5.26 11.70 -5.11
C TRP A 52 3.92 11.48 -5.82
N ASP A 53 3.99 10.97 -7.05
CA ASP A 53 2.82 10.57 -7.85
C ASP A 53 2.37 9.14 -7.50
N LEU A 54 3.31 8.28 -7.11
CA LEU A 54 3.07 6.89 -6.77
C LEU A 54 3.86 6.49 -5.52
N VAL A 55 3.15 5.92 -4.54
CA VAL A 55 3.74 5.35 -3.33
C VAL A 55 3.48 3.86 -3.32
N ILE A 56 4.55 3.07 -3.29
CA ILE A 56 4.47 1.61 -3.22
C ILE A 56 4.89 1.20 -1.83
N MET A 57 4.07 0.39 -1.16
CA MET A 57 4.35 -0.07 0.19
C MET A 57 3.88 -1.49 0.40
N SER A 58 4.54 -2.19 1.31
CA SER A 58 4.10 -3.52 1.72
C SER A 58 2.91 -3.43 2.70
N PRO A 59 2.01 -4.42 2.76
CA PRO A 59 0.86 -4.40 3.67
C PRO A 59 1.27 -4.35 5.14
N GLU A 60 2.44 -4.87 5.51
CA GLU A 60 3.04 -4.76 6.85
C GLU A 60 3.20 -3.29 7.28
N MET A 61 3.56 -2.42 6.34
CA MET A 61 3.79 -1.00 6.63
C MET A 61 2.51 -0.26 7.03
N LEU A 62 1.34 -0.73 6.61
CA LEU A 62 0.04 -0.16 7.03
C LEU A 62 -0.18 -0.28 8.54
N LYS A 63 0.42 -1.28 9.19
CA LYS A 63 0.37 -1.47 10.65
C LYS A 63 1.41 -0.64 11.40
N SER A 64 2.34 0.02 10.70
CA SER A 64 3.39 0.79 11.35
C SER A 64 2.84 2.06 12.00
N GLN A 65 3.37 2.41 13.19
CA GLN A 65 2.98 3.64 13.88
C GLN A 65 3.17 4.88 13.00
N ALA A 66 4.25 4.92 12.22
CA ALA A 66 4.57 6.05 11.36
C ALA A 66 3.49 6.30 10.29
N VAL A 67 3.02 5.25 9.63
CA VAL A 67 1.92 5.34 8.66
C VAL A 67 0.60 5.63 9.36
N HIS A 68 0.33 5.00 10.50
CA HIS A 68 -0.89 5.23 11.26
C HIS A 68 -1.03 6.68 11.74
N GLU A 69 0.06 7.30 12.22
CA GLU A 69 0.05 8.72 12.59
C GLU A 69 -0.21 9.62 11.38
N LYS A 70 0.37 9.31 10.21
CA LYS A 70 0.10 10.05 8.97
C LYS A 70 -1.34 9.92 8.51
N MET A 71 -1.94 8.75 8.68
CA MET A 71 -3.35 8.51 8.36
C MET A 71 -4.32 9.34 9.20
N LYS A 72 -3.91 9.90 10.34
CA LYS A 72 -4.74 10.84 11.11
C LYS A 72 -4.87 12.20 10.42
N SER A 73 -3.90 12.58 9.58
CA SER A 73 -3.92 13.84 8.83
C SER A 73 -4.97 13.82 7.72
N ILE A 74 -5.87 14.80 7.73
CA ILE A 74 -6.85 15.01 6.65
C ILE A 74 -6.14 15.23 5.32
N LYS A 75 -5.05 16.03 5.32
CA LYS A 75 -4.27 16.33 4.12
C LYS A 75 -3.71 15.06 3.47
N PHE A 76 -3.17 14.14 4.28
CA PHE A 76 -2.65 12.87 3.78
C PHE A 76 -3.76 12.03 3.15
N ARG A 77 -4.93 11.94 3.80
CA ARG A 77 -6.07 11.17 3.31
C ARG A 77 -6.67 11.75 2.02
N ASP A 78 -6.82 13.07 1.94
CA ASP A 78 -7.45 13.76 0.79
C ASP A 78 -6.55 13.79 -0.47
N LEU A 79 -5.24 13.58 -0.27
CA LEU A 79 -4.28 13.42 -1.35
C LEU A 79 -4.50 12.10 -2.10
N LEU A 80 -4.92 11.05 -1.39
CA LEU A 80 -5.12 9.73 -1.98
C LEU A 80 -6.35 9.74 -2.89
N ARG A 81 -6.17 9.34 -4.15
CA ARG A 81 -7.24 9.23 -5.14
C ARG A 81 -7.44 7.80 -5.62
N PHE A 82 -6.40 6.99 -5.51
CA PHE A 82 -6.36 5.63 -6.03
C PHE A 82 -5.53 4.74 -5.11
N VAL A 83 -6.01 3.53 -4.85
CA VAL A 83 -5.29 2.48 -4.12
C VAL A 83 -5.34 1.20 -4.93
N GLY A 84 -4.17 0.70 -5.30
CA GLY A 84 -3.98 -0.59 -5.96
C GLY A 84 -3.50 -1.65 -4.95
N ILE A 85 -4.10 -2.83 -4.98
CA ILE A 85 -3.66 -3.99 -4.19
C ILE A 85 -3.23 -5.08 -5.16
N ASP A 86 -1.94 -5.39 -5.14
CA ASP A 86 -1.38 -6.52 -5.89
C ASP A 86 -1.52 -7.83 -5.08
N GLU A 87 -1.49 -8.97 -5.78
CA GLU A 87 -1.67 -10.30 -5.20
C GLU A 87 -2.86 -10.42 -4.24
N PHE A 88 -4.00 -9.83 -4.62
CA PHE A 88 -5.19 -9.72 -3.78
C PHE A 88 -5.70 -11.06 -3.25
N HIS A 89 -5.39 -12.18 -3.92
CA HIS A 89 -5.74 -13.52 -3.45
C HIS A 89 -5.19 -13.85 -2.04
N LEU A 90 -4.14 -13.16 -1.58
CA LEU A 90 -3.53 -13.34 -0.26
C LEU A 90 -4.42 -12.86 0.91
N ILE A 91 -5.50 -12.12 0.64
CA ILE A 91 -6.45 -11.67 1.68
C ILE A 91 -7.33 -12.80 2.22
N HIS A 92 -7.47 -13.91 1.49
CA HIS A 92 -8.43 -14.95 1.82
C HIS A 92 -7.95 -15.88 2.93
N LYS A 93 -8.62 -15.82 4.09
CA LYS A 93 -8.25 -16.58 5.31
C LYS A 93 -8.22 -18.10 5.13
N HIS A 94 -8.97 -18.64 4.17
CA HIS A 94 -9.04 -20.07 3.89
C HIS A 94 -8.20 -20.49 2.68
N GLY A 95 -7.44 -19.56 2.09
CA GLY A 95 -6.46 -19.88 1.06
C GLY A 95 -5.15 -20.38 1.69
N ASP A 96 -4.49 -21.32 1.03
CA ASP A 96 -3.25 -21.94 1.52
C ASP A 96 -2.11 -20.93 1.77
N ASN A 97 -2.20 -19.74 1.17
CA ASN A 97 -1.20 -18.67 1.25
C ASN A 97 -1.71 -17.41 1.98
N PHE A 98 -2.70 -17.53 2.85
CA PHE A 98 -3.27 -16.40 3.59
C PHE A 98 -2.18 -15.56 4.30
N ARG A 99 -2.24 -14.23 4.11
CA ARG A 99 -1.38 -13.27 4.83
C ARG A 99 -2.19 -12.36 5.76
N PRO A 100 -2.05 -12.50 7.09
CA PRO A 100 -2.81 -11.70 8.05
C PRO A 100 -2.51 -10.19 7.99
N GLU A 101 -1.43 -9.78 7.35
CA GLU A 101 -1.07 -8.39 7.12
C GLU A 101 -2.03 -7.69 6.16
N TYR A 102 -2.60 -8.42 5.20
CA TYR A 102 -3.60 -7.90 4.27
C TYR A 102 -4.91 -7.50 4.97
N GLN A 103 -5.18 -7.95 6.21
CA GLN A 103 -6.33 -7.48 6.98
C GLN A 103 -6.26 -5.98 7.28
N ALA A 104 -5.05 -5.41 7.43
CA ALA A 104 -4.86 -3.98 7.68
C ALA A 104 -5.34 -3.10 6.51
N ILE A 105 -5.52 -3.68 5.32
CA ILE A 105 -6.07 -2.98 4.15
C ILE A 105 -7.54 -2.61 4.40
N GLY A 106 -8.29 -3.46 5.11
CA GLY A 106 -9.68 -3.16 5.48
C GLY A 106 -9.78 -1.94 6.39
N ASP A 107 -8.95 -1.90 7.43
CA ASP A 107 -8.87 -0.77 8.37
C ASP A 107 -8.39 0.51 7.65
N PHE A 108 -7.38 0.37 6.78
CA PHE A 108 -6.88 1.45 5.95
C PHE A 108 -7.98 2.02 5.03
N ARG A 109 -8.78 1.16 4.41
CA ARG A 109 -9.93 1.56 3.58
C ARG A 109 -10.98 2.32 4.38
N ALA A 110 -11.33 1.85 5.57
CA ALA A 110 -12.33 2.48 6.42
C ALA A 110 -11.94 3.90 6.86
N CYS A 111 -10.64 4.23 6.86
CA CYS A 111 -10.17 5.57 7.15
C CYS A 111 -10.25 6.53 5.95
N LEU A 112 -10.39 6.04 4.73
CA LEU A 112 -10.32 6.85 3.51
C LEU A 112 -11.71 7.30 3.03
N SER A 113 -11.72 8.39 2.26
CA SER A 113 -12.95 8.89 1.64
C SER A 113 -13.53 7.87 0.66
N ALA A 114 -14.86 7.81 0.56
CA ALA A 114 -15.57 7.00 -0.42
C ALA A 114 -15.25 7.38 -1.89
N SER A 115 -14.65 8.55 -2.12
CA SER A 115 -14.19 8.99 -3.45
C SER A 115 -12.86 8.36 -3.89
N VAL A 116 -12.16 7.63 -3.02
CA VAL A 116 -10.93 6.92 -3.36
C VAL A 116 -11.29 5.68 -4.19
N HIS A 117 -10.65 5.53 -5.35
CA HIS A 117 -10.85 4.38 -6.22
C HIS A 117 -9.95 3.22 -5.80
N TRP A 118 -10.49 2.01 -5.79
CA TRP A 118 -9.77 0.80 -5.40
C TRP A 118 -9.70 -0.19 -6.54
N ILE A 119 -8.50 -0.69 -6.82
CA ILE A 119 -8.28 -1.76 -7.80
C ILE A 119 -7.50 -2.88 -7.14
N ALA A 120 -7.94 -4.12 -7.39
CA ALA A 120 -7.26 -5.33 -6.96
C ALA A 120 -6.77 -6.09 -8.19
N ALA A 121 -5.51 -6.52 -8.16
CA ALA A 121 -4.90 -7.38 -9.16
C ALA A 121 -4.51 -8.72 -8.53
N THR A 122 -4.69 -9.82 -9.28
CA THR A 122 -4.19 -11.14 -8.88
C THR A 122 -4.02 -11.99 -10.12
N ALA A 123 -2.89 -12.70 -10.22
CA ALA A 123 -2.66 -13.69 -11.28
C ALA A 123 -3.33 -15.03 -10.95
N THR A 124 -3.50 -15.34 -9.66
CA THR A 124 -4.21 -16.53 -9.19
C THR A 124 -5.64 -16.13 -8.86
N PRO A 125 -6.62 -16.40 -9.75
CA PRO A 125 -7.99 -16.21 -9.38
C PRO A 125 -8.30 -17.20 -8.26
N PRO A 126 -8.96 -16.75 -7.20
CA PRO A 126 -9.34 -17.62 -6.11
C PRO A 126 -10.31 -18.69 -6.58
N THR A 127 -9.95 -19.94 -6.37
CA THR A 127 -10.78 -21.12 -6.61
C THR A 127 -11.84 -21.22 -5.51
N GLY A 128 -12.82 -20.30 -5.52
CA GLY A 128 -13.96 -20.35 -4.60
C GLY A 128 -14.96 -19.20 -4.76
N PRO A 129 -16.26 -19.42 -4.53
CA PRO A 129 -17.31 -18.39 -4.60
C PRO A 129 -17.18 -17.27 -3.54
N SER A 130 -16.23 -17.38 -2.62
CA SER A 130 -15.98 -16.48 -1.50
C SER A 130 -15.43 -15.12 -1.93
N LEU A 131 -14.48 -15.06 -2.88
CA LEU A 131 -13.82 -13.79 -3.21
C LEU A 131 -14.64 -12.86 -4.10
N ILE A 132 -15.60 -13.39 -4.88
CA ILE A 132 -16.61 -12.56 -5.56
C ILE A 132 -17.54 -11.92 -4.52
N LYS A 133 -17.90 -12.65 -3.46
CA LYS A 133 -18.70 -12.11 -2.35
C LYS A 133 -17.92 -11.11 -1.49
N GLU A 134 -16.64 -11.34 -1.25
CA GLU A 134 -15.77 -10.41 -0.52
C GLU A 134 -15.52 -9.14 -1.32
N SER A 135 -15.27 -9.24 -2.63
CA SER A 135 -15.24 -8.11 -3.57
C SER A 135 -16.53 -7.28 -3.51
N GLN A 136 -17.70 -7.93 -3.54
CA GLN A 136 -18.99 -7.23 -3.44
C GLN A 136 -19.29 -6.66 -2.05
N ARG A 137 -18.91 -7.33 -0.95
CA ARG A 137 -19.02 -6.78 0.42
C ARG A 137 -18.10 -5.58 0.64
N THR A 138 -16.90 -5.63 0.08
CA THR A 138 -15.95 -4.53 0.18
C THR A 138 -16.41 -3.34 -0.68
N THR A 139 -17.20 -3.56 -1.72
CA THR A 139 -17.84 -2.50 -2.53
C THR A 139 -19.05 -1.85 -1.83
N GLN A 140 -19.58 -2.44 -0.75
CA GLN A 140 -20.77 -1.96 -0.02
C GLN A 140 -20.46 -1.39 1.38
N LEU A 141 -19.19 -1.15 1.72
CA LEU A 141 -18.77 -0.42 2.93
C LEU A 141 -18.12 0.92 2.54
#